data_AF-F4B7U2-F1
#
_entry.id   AF-F4B7U2-F1
#
_cell.length_a   1.000
_cell.length_b   1.000
_cell.length_c   1.000
_cell.angle_alpha   90.00
_cell.angle_beta   90.00
_cell.angle_gamma   90.00
#
_symmetry.space_group_name_H-M   'P 1'
#
loop_
_entity.id
_entity.type
_entity.pdbx_description
1 polymer ?
#
loop_
_entity_poly.entity_id
_entity_poly.type
_entity_poly.pdbx_seq_one_letter_code
_entity_poly.pdbx_strand_id
1 'polypeptide(L)'
;MPQTCPMCGATLRPDLNYCEVCGADVSIYDQVLQLIMNAQPFQGPIFNQPVPQQPMMQQPVQQPMQQGIVCPNCGQLNPPDAKRCMYCGAELHKHHHFW
;
A
#
# COMPACT_ATOMS: atom_id res chain seq x y z
N MET A 1 12.01 -19.72 -10.45
CA MET A 1 10.57 -19.35 -10.36
C MET A 1 9.78 -20.40 -9.56
N PRO A 2 8.98 -19.96 -8.57
CA PRO A 2 8.07 -20.85 -7.85
C PRO A 2 7.11 -21.51 -8.83
N GLN A 3 6.80 -22.79 -8.61
CA GLN A 3 5.88 -23.52 -9.50
C GLN A 3 4.42 -23.16 -9.24
N THR A 4 4.14 -22.33 -8.23
CA THR A 4 2.79 -22.00 -7.77
C THR A 4 2.72 -20.52 -7.40
N CYS A 5 1.61 -19.86 -7.76
CA CYS A 5 1.33 -18.47 -7.43
C CYS A 5 1.00 -18.35 -5.94
N PRO A 6 1.70 -17.49 -5.17
CA PRO A 6 1.42 -17.32 -3.74
C PRO A 6 0.11 -16.59 -3.47
N MET A 7 -0.44 -15.89 -4.47
CA MET A 7 -1.68 -15.11 -4.32
C MET A 7 -2.94 -15.95 -4.55
N CYS A 8 -2.89 -16.98 -5.39
CA CYS A 8 -4.09 -17.76 -5.75
C CYS A 8 -3.87 -19.28 -5.83
N GLY A 9 -2.65 -19.78 -5.67
CA GLY A 9 -2.34 -21.21 -5.72
C GLY A 9 -2.26 -21.82 -7.12
N ALA A 10 -2.43 -21.03 -8.19
CA ALA A 10 -2.34 -21.54 -9.56
C ALA A 10 -0.90 -21.92 -9.95
N THR A 11 -0.73 -22.92 -10.80
CA THR A 11 0.58 -23.25 -11.38
C THR A 11 1.11 -22.08 -12.20
N LEU A 12 2.36 -21.69 -11.98
CA LEU A 12 3.00 -20.62 -12.74
C LEU A 12 3.69 -21.15 -13.99
N ARG A 13 3.61 -20.37 -15.07
CA ARG A 13 4.29 -20.64 -16.33
C ARG A 13 5.70 -20.03 -16.28
N PRO A 14 6.77 -20.79 -16.59
CA PRO A 14 8.16 -20.41 -16.33
C PRO A 14 8.70 -19.22 -17.16
N ASP A 15 7.95 -18.71 -18.14
CA ASP A 15 8.35 -17.58 -19.00
C ASP A 15 7.56 -16.30 -18.74
N LEU A 16 6.68 -16.29 -17.73
CA LEU A 16 5.83 -15.15 -17.44
C LEU A 16 6.20 -14.49 -16.11
N ASN A 17 6.19 -13.16 -16.14
CA ASN A 17 6.41 -12.33 -14.96
C ASN A 17 5.12 -12.05 -14.18
N TYR A 18 4.00 -12.67 -14.57
CA TYR A 18 2.72 -12.54 -13.90
C TYR A 18 1.95 -13.87 -13.90
N CYS A 19 0.98 -14.00 -12.99
CA CYS A 19 0.05 -15.12 -12.95
C CYS A 19 -1.10 -14.91 -13.94
N GLU A 20 -1.26 -15.81 -14.91
CA GLU A 20 -2.34 -15.74 -15.91
C GLU A 20 -3.75 -15.92 -15.31
N VAL A 21 -3.87 -16.48 -14.09
CA VAL A 21 -5.15 -16.73 -13.43
C VAL A 21 -5.65 -15.52 -12.63
N CYS A 22 -4.78 -14.85 -11.87
CA CYS A 22 -5.18 -13.74 -10.99
C CYS A 22 -4.53 -12.39 -11.32
N GLY A 23 -3.57 -12.34 -12.26
CA GLY A 23 -2.87 -11.12 -12.66
C GLY A 23 -1.77 -10.67 -11.71
N ALA A 24 -1.44 -11.43 -10.66
CA ALA A 24 -0.37 -11.07 -9.73
C ALA A 24 1.00 -11.02 -10.43
N ASP A 25 1.75 -9.95 -10.24
CA ASP A 25 3.15 -9.88 -10.65
C ASP A 25 4.01 -10.83 -9.79
N VAL A 26 4.85 -11.62 -10.45
CA VAL A 26 5.77 -12.59 -9.83
C VAL A 26 7.22 -12.36 -10.24
N SER A 27 7.51 -11.22 -10.87
CA SER A 27 8.83 -10.86 -11.41
C SER A 27 9.93 -10.79 -10.34
N ILE A 28 9.56 -10.45 -9.11
CA ILE A 28 10.48 -10.27 -7.98
C ILE A 28 10.61 -11.51 -7.09
N TYR A 29 9.88 -12.59 -7.38
CA TYR A 29 9.77 -13.70 -6.44
C TYR A 29 11.08 -14.48 -6.27
N ASP A 30 11.87 -14.64 -7.33
CA ASP A 30 13.17 -15.32 -7.24
C ASP A 30 14.13 -14.54 -6.32
N GLN A 31 14.15 -13.22 -6.46
CA GLN A 31 14.94 -12.31 -5.63
C GLN A 31 14.49 -12.37 -4.17
N VAL A 32 13.17 -12.35 -3.91
CA VAL A 32 12.63 -12.43 -2.55
C VAL A 32 12.89 -13.79 -1.91
N LEU A 33 12.76 -14.90 -2.64
CA LEU A 33 13.12 -16.22 -2.12
C LEU A 33 14.59 -16.31 -1.73
N GLN A 34 15.49 -15.82 -2.58
CA GLN A 34 16.92 -15.80 -2.28
C GLN A 34 17.21 -14.96 -1.03
N LEU A 35 16.55 -13.82 -0.88
CA LEU A 35 16.67 -12.99 0.33
C LEU A 35 16.16 -13.71 1.57
N ILE A 36 15.03 -14.40 1.50
CA ILE A 36 14.49 -15.16 2.64
C ILE A 36 15.41 -16.31 3.03
N MET A 37 15.94 -17.05 2.05
CA MET A 37 16.85 -18.18 2.32
C MET A 37 18.21 -17.73 2.88
N ASN A 38 18.67 -16.53 2.51
CA ASN A 38 19.93 -15.96 2.99
C ASN A 38 19.76 -14.96 4.14
N ALA A 39 18.52 -14.71 4.59
CA ALA A 39 18.27 -13.80 5.69
C ALA A 39 18.87 -14.37 6.98
N GLN A 40 19.77 -13.61 7.59
CA GLN A 40 20.19 -13.88 8.98
C GLN A 40 18.99 -13.63 9.91
N PRO A 41 18.83 -14.41 11.00
CA PRO A 41 17.83 -14.11 12.01
C PRO A 41 18.09 -12.69 12.53
N PHE A 42 17.03 -11.88 12.58
CA PHE A 42 17.13 -10.51 13.05
C PHE A 42 17.62 -10.49 14.50
N GLN A 43 18.87 -10.09 14.70
CA GLN A 43 19.43 -9.77 16.02
C GLN A 43 18.99 -8.36 16.37
N GLY A 44 17.75 -8.22 16.86
CA GLY A 44 17.26 -6.95 17.37
C GLY A 44 18.13 -6.42 18.51
N PRO A 45 18.07 -5.11 18.79
CA PRO A 45 18.76 -4.55 19.94
C PRO A 45 18.28 -5.26 21.22
N ILE A 46 19.23 -5.65 22.07
CA ILE A 46 18.95 -6.17 23.41
C ILE A 46 18.18 -5.10 24.18
N PHE A 47 16.91 -5.36 24.52
CA PHE A 47 15.96 -4.42 25.14
C PHE A 47 16.25 -4.04 26.61
N ASN A 48 17.48 -4.23 27.09
CA ASN A 48 17.89 -3.88 28.47
C ASN A 48 18.60 -2.52 28.60
N GLN A 49 18.48 -1.64 27.62
CA GLN A 49 19.02 -0.28 27.74
C GLN A 49 17.91 0.72 28.16
N PRO A 50 18.13 1.54 29.20
CA PRO A 50 17.19 2.59 29.58
C PRO A 50 17.09 3.64 28.47
N VAL A 51 15.86 3.92 28.04
CA VAL A 51 15.56 4.88 26.97
C VAL A 51 15.87 6.30 27.45
N PRO A 52 16.73 7.08 26.76
CA PRO A 52 16.94 8.50 27.08
C PRO A 52 15.64 9.28 26.79
N GLN A 53 15.02 9.82 27.84
CA GLN A 53 13.83 10.65 27.71
C GLN A 53 14.25 12.06 27.25
N GLN A 54 14.12 12.33 25.95
CA GLN A 54 14.26 13.69 25.43
C GLN A 54 12.93 14.45 25.57
N PRO A 55 12.93 15.71 26.03
CA PRO A 55 11.71 16.50 26.16
C PRO A 55 11.16 16.87 24.78
N MET A 56 9.91 16.50 24.52
CA MET A 56 9.19 16.85 23.29
C MET A 56 8.80 18.33 23.31
N MET A 57 9.50 19.16 22.53
CA MET A 57 9.02 20.49 22.17
C MET A 57 7.93 20.34 21.09
N GLN A 58 6.69 20.67 21.43
CA GLN A 58 5.55 20.60 20.51
C GLN A 58 5.67 21.72 19.47
N GLN A 59 5.87 21.36 18.21
CA GLN A 59 5.74 22.31 17.09
C GLN A 59 4.28 22.34 16.61
N PRO A 60 3.70 23.52 16.36
CA PRO A 60 2.35 23.62 15.81
C PRO A 60 2.33 23.10 14.36
N VAL A 61 1.62 22.01 14.13
CA VAL A 61 1.37 21.45 12.80
C VAL A 61 0.34 22.30 12.06
N GLN A 62 0.79 23.14 11.15
CA GLN A 62 -0.08 23.83 10.20
C GLN A 62 -0.30 22.91 8.99
N GLN A 63 -1.37 22.11 9.02
CA GLN A 63 -1.77 21.27 7.89
C GLN A 63 -2.58 22.12 6.89
N PRO A 64 -2.19 22.21 5.61
CA PRO A 64 -3.02 22.87 4.61
C PRO A 64 -4.33 22.09 4.44
N MET A 65 -5.46 22.75 4.70
CA MET A 65 -6.81 22.21 4.49
C MET A 65 -7.09 22.05 3.00
N GLN A 66 -6.54 21.00 2.37
CA GLN A 66 -6.99 20.60 1.04
C GLN A 66 -8.36 19.94 1.20
N GLN A 67 -9.42 20.67 0.83
CA GLN A 67 -10.80 20.19 0.92
C GLN A 67 -10.98 19.01 -0.05
N GLY A 68 -11.18 17.80 0.48
CA GLY A 68 -11.46 16.60 -0.31
C GLY A 68 -12.90 16.57 -0.87
N ILE A 69 -13.18 15.64 -1.77
CA ILE A 69 -14.52 15.41 -2.33
C ILE A 69 -15.21 14.26 -1.58
N VAL A 70 -16.44 14.50 -1.13
CA VAL A 70 -17.26 13.44 -0.51
C VAL A 70 -17.94 12.62 -1.60
N CYS A 71 -17.87 11.29 -1.50
CA CYS A 71 -18.53 10.41 -2.45
C CYS A 71 -20.06 10.47 -2.29
N PRO A 72 -20.84 10.79 -3.34
CA PRO A 72 -22.30 10.86 -3.25
C PRO A 72 -22.96 9.49 -3.08
N ASN A 73 -22.23 8.40 -3.36
CA ASN A 73 -22.75 7.04 -3.26
C ASN A 73 -22.57 6.43 -1.86
N CYS A 74 -21.42 6.67 -1.20
CA CYS A 74 -21.08 6.02 0.08
C CYS A 74 -20.70 6.99 1.21
N GLY A 75 -20.61 8.30 0.96
CA GLY A 75 -20.31 9.31 1.97
C GLY A 75 -18.85 9.45 2.39
N GLN A 76 -17.93 8.67 1.82
CA GLN A 76 -16.51 8.74 2.18
C GLN A 76 -15.79 9.96 1.57
N LEU A 77 -14.87 10.55 2.32
CA LEU A 77 -14.01 11.63 1.84
C LEU A 77 -12.88 11.05 0.98
N ASN A 78 -12.68 11.63 -0.20
CA ASN A 78 -11.65 11.24 -1.16
C ASN A 78 -10.76 12.45 -1.49
N PRO A 79 -9.54 12.24 -2.01
CA PRO A 79 -8.69 13.32 -2.51
C PRO A 79 -9.42 14.23 -3.51
N PRO A 80 -9.13 15.54 -3.55
CA PRO A 80 -9.84 16.51 -4.41
C PRO A 80 -9.73 16.22 -5.92
N ASP A 81 -8.77 15.41 -6.34
CA ASP A 81 -8.50 15.01 -7.71
C ASP A 81 -8.91 13.56 -8.03
N ALA A 82 -9.48 12.83 -7.05
CA ALA A 82 -9.94 11.46 -7.24
C ALA A 82 -11.06 11.38 -8.29
N LYS A 83 -10.90 10.52 -9.30
CA LYS A 83 -11.91 10.26 -10.35
C LYS A 83 -12.91 9.17 -9.98
N ARG A 84 -12.52 8.26 -9.08
CA ARG A 84 -13.35 7.18 -8.56
C ARG A 84 -13.17 7.07 -7.06
N CYS A 85 -14.24 6.72 -6.36
CA CYS A 85 -14.21 6.51 -4.93
C CYS A 85 -13.32 5.31 -4.61
N MET A 86 -12.31 5.50 -3.76
CA MET A 86 -11.42 4.42 -3.34
C MET A 86 -12.11 3.39 -2.43
N TYR A 87 -13.31 3.72 -1.92
CA TYR A 87 -14.06 2.85 -1.02
C TYR A 87 -15.17 2.04 -1.70
N CYS A 88 -15.88 2.63 -2.67
CA CYS A 88 -16.99 1.94 -3.36
C CYS A 88 -16.86 1.86 -4.89
N GLY A 89 -15.84 2.49 -5.49
CA GLY A 89 -15.60 2.46 -6.93
C GLY A 89 -16.50 3.36 -7.78
N ALA A 90 -17.48 4.05 -7.17
CA ALA A 90 -18.35 5.00 -7.86
C ALA A 90 -17.55 6.16 -8.48
N GLU A 91 -18.00 6.69 -9.61
CA GLU A 91 -17.36 7.86 -10.23
C GLU A 91 -17.56 9.13 -9.38
N LEU A 92 -16.49 9.90 -9.26
CA LEU A 92 -16.45 11.17 -8.55
C LEU A 92 -16.36 12.27 -9.61
N HIS A 93 -17.52 12.72 -10.09
CA HIS A 93 -17.57 13.85 -11.00
C HIS A 93 -17.28 15.12 -10.20
N LYS A 94 -16.31 15.93 -10.67
CA LYS A 94 -16.21 17.32 -10.22
C LYS A 94 -17.47 18.02 -10.73
N HIS A 95 -18.44 18.27 -9.85
CA HIS A 95 -19.48 19.23 -10.15
C HIS A 95 -18.80 20.60 -10.20
N HIS A 96 -18.30 20.96 -11.39
CA HIS A 96 -18.01 22.34 -11.69
C HIS A 96 -19.37 23.05 -11.76
N HIS A 97 -19.77 23.67 -10.65
CA HIS A 97 -20.87 24.62 -10.64
C HIS A 97 -20.43 25.81 -11.48
N PHE A 98 -20.70 25.75 -12.78
CA PHE A 98 -20.81 26.92 -13.63
C PHE A 98 -22.27 27.38 -13.55
N TRP A 99 -22.49 28.38 -12.71
CA TRP A 99 -23.73 29.13 -12.43
C TRP A 99 -24.73 28.49 -11.49
#